data_AF-A0A5S9M672-F1
#
_entry.id   AF-A0A5S9M672-F1
#
_cell.length_a   1.000
_cell.length_b   1.000
_cell.length_c   1.000
_cell.angle_alpha   90.00
_cell.angle_beta   90.00
_cell.angle_gamma   90.00
#
_symmetry.space_group_name_H-M   'P 1'
#
loop_
_entity.id
_entity.type
_entity.pdbx_description
1 polymer ?
#
loop_
_entity_poly.entity_id
_entity_poly.type
_entity_poly.pdbx_seq_one_letter_code
_entity_poly.pdbx_strand_id
1 'polypeptide(L)'
;MKLIFVYTSGEKGPVKQKLPLHNVKKKTAAKRTPLHQEKKTEKWLRDVFSTYEESAYTNDLLDQLLRCLRKSQTFTDFFEWIVCDLFEEDGLLLFNSGDLGVKPLERTLFKHIVETNDAVTARFNETQAAMKRAGYQPIIEAGDNQANLFYEYDEERFLIEKKRPVFYIRSGAYVDKRRAFAGN
;
A
#
# COMPACT_ATOMS: atom_id res chain seq x y z
N MET A 1 -5.73 -0.18 -6.32
CA MET A 1 -4.49 -0.82 -5.84
C MET A 1 -3.58 -1.13 -7.02
N LYS A 2 -2.28 -0.76 -6.98
CA LYS A 2 -1.33 -0.91 -8.11
C LYS A 2 -0.61 -2.27 -8.17
N LEU A 3 -0.78 -3.15 -7.17
CA LEU A 3 0.06 -4.33 -6.93
C LEU A 3 -0.53 -5.67 -7.41
N ILE A 4 -1.66 -5.67 -8.12
CA ILE A 4 -2.45 -6.91 -8.37
C ILE A 4 -2.29 -7.46 -9.79
N PHE A 5 -1.12 -7.29 -10.40
CA PHE A 5 -0.84 -7.82 -11.73
C PHE A 5 0.66 -8.02 -11.94
N VAL A 6 0.99 -8.91 -12.87
CA VAL A 6 2.32 -9.00 -13.49
C VAL A 6 2.19 -8.74 -14.98
N TYR A 7 3.32 -8.52 -15.65
CA TYR A 7 3.36 -8.50 -17.10
C TYR A 7 3.75 -9.87 -17.62
N THR A 8 3.01 -10.36 -18.61
CA THR A 8 3.33 -11.56 -19.39
C THR A 8 3.53 -11.21 -20.85
N SER A 9 4.17 -12.09 -21.62
CA SER A 9 4.39 -11.87 -23.05
C SER A 9 3.10 -12.14 -23.83
N GLY A 10 2.59 -11.14 -24.55
CA GLY A 10 1.52 -11.31 -25.52
C GLY A 10 2.03 -11.10 -26.95
N GLU A 11 1.24 -11.51 -27.93
CA GLU A 11 1.61 -11.42 -29.37
C GLU A 11 2.03 -10.01 -29.82
N LYS A 12 1.45 -8.97 -29.20
CA LYS A 12 1.71 -7.55 -29.52
C LYS A 12 2.59 -6.84 -28.49
N GLY A 13 3.28 -7.60 -27.63
CA GLY A 13 4.11 -7.08 -26.54
C GLY A 13 3.55 -7.37 -25.15
N PRO A 14 4.07 -6.70 -24.11
CA PRO A 14 3.73 -7.01 -22.72
C PRO A 14 2.24 -6.77 -22.39
N VAL A 15 1.60 -7.77 -21.79
CA VAL A 15 0.20 -7.71 -21.37
C VAL A 15 0.10 -7.77 -19.86
N LYS A 16 -0.77 -6.94 -19.27
CA LYS A 16 -1.06 -6.98 -17.83
C LYS A 16 -1.96 -8.16 -17.50
N GLN A 17 -1.41 -9.18 -16.86
CA GLN A 17 -2.16 -10.29 -16.30
C GLN A 17 -2.56 -9.98 -14.86
N LYS A 18 -3.80 -9.52 -14.68
CA LYS A 18 -4.34 -9.15 -13.37
C LYS A 18 -4.74 -10.40 -12.58
N LEU A 19 -4.45 -10.38 -11.28
CA LEU A 19 -4.97 -11.36 -10.33
C LEU A 19 -6.48 -11.12 -10.14
N PRO A 20 -7.34 -12.13 -10.42
CA PRO A 20 -8.79 -11.99 -10.31
C PRO A 20 -9.25 -11.93 -8.84
N LEU A 21 -9.12 -10.77 -8.23
CA LEU A 21 -9.65 -10.48 -6.90
C LEU A 21 -11.10 -9.99 -7.00
N HIS A 22 -11.97 -10.57 -6.18
CA HIS A 22 -13.33 -10.08 -5.97
C HIS A 22 -13.41 -9.33 -4.64
N ASN A 23 -14.29 -8.32 -4.55
CA ASN A 23 -14.65 -7.62 -3.32
C ASN A 23 -13.53 -6.83 -2.60
N VAL A 24 -12.46 -6.46 -3.29
CA VAL A 24 -11.49 -5.50 -2.74
C VAL A 24 -12.14 -4.12 -2.71
N LYS A 25 -12.51 -3.62 -1.53
CA LYS A 25 -12.95 -2.23 -1.35
C LYS A 25 -11.87 -1.32 -1.94
N LYS A 26 -12.26 -0.36 -2.78
CA LYS A 26 -11.33 0.48 -3.58
C LYS A 26 -10.30 1.26 -2.74
N LYS A 27 -10.53 1.42 -1.44
CA LYS A 27 -9.74 2.26 -0.51
C LYS A 27 -8.98 1.49 0.58
N THR A 28 -8.98 0.16 0.56
CA THR A 28 -8.27 -0.63 1.58
C THR A 28 -6.75 -0.61 1.35
N ALA A 29 -5.98 -0.55 2.43
CA ALA A 29 -4.53 -0.69 2.38
C ALA A 29 -4.12 -2.09 1.90
N ALA A 30 -2.96 -2.22 1.26
CA ALA A 30 -2.47 -3.52 0.73
C ALA A 30 -2.40 -4.59 1.84
N LYS A 31 -1.92 -4.22 3.02
CA LYS A 31 -1.85 -5.06 4.23
C LYS A 31 -3.18 -5.70 4.65
N ARG A 32 -4.31 -5.06 4.30
CA ARG A 32 -5.65 -5.51 4.68
C ARG A 32 -6.41 -6.05 3.49
N THR A 33 -5.79 -6.09 2.31
CA THR A 33 -6.42 -6.76 1.18
C THR A 33 -6.15 -8.23 1.38
N PRO A 34 -7.18 -9.02 1.74
CA PRO A 34 -6.94 -10.40 2.06
C PRO A 34 -6.66 -11.17 0.77
N LEU A 35 -5.80 -12.16 0.88
CA LEU A 35 -5.58 -13.14 -0.17
C LEU A 35 -6.60 -14.28 -0.02
N HIS A 36 -7.89 -13.95 0.14
CA HIS A 36 -8.97 -14.89 0.50
C HIS A 36 -9.28 -15.95 -0.57
N GLN A 37 -8.52 -16.00 -1.65
CA GLN A 37 -8.79 -16.89 -2.77
C GLN A 37 -7.52 -17.63 -3.13
N GLU A 38 -6.96 -18.37 -2.17
CA GLU A 38 -5.78 -19.23 -2.36
C GLU A 38 -5.88 -20.02 -3.67
N LYS A 39 -7.00 -20.72 -3.89
CA LYS A 39 -7.25 -21.46 -5.14
C LYS A 39 -7.22 -20.60 -6.41
N LYS A 40 -7.74 -19.38 -6.38
CA LYS A 40 -7.71 -18.49 -7.56
C LYS A 40 -6.34 -17.86 -7.77
N THR A 41 -5.62 -17.59 -6.68
CA THR A 41 -4.25 -17.06 -6.73
C THR A 41 -3.29 -18.13 -7.21
N GLU A 42 -3.45 -19.37 -6.74
CA GLU A 42 -2.74 -20.53 -7.27
C GLU A 42 -3.04 -20.71 -8.76
N LYS A 43 -4.31 -20.72 -9.17
CA LYS A 43 -4.66 -20.81 -10.59
C LYS A 43 -3.99 -19.68 -11.39
N TRP A 44 -4.05 -18.45 -10.89
CA TRP A 44 -3.42 -17.31 -11.54
C TRP A 44 -1.89 -17.45 -11.63
N LEU A 45 -1.21 -17.97 -10.60
CA LEU A 45 0.22 -18.28 -10.65
C LEU A 45 0.52 -19.30 -11.74
N ARG A 46 -0.26 -20.39 -11.81
CA ARG A 46 -0.13 -21.41 -12.86
C ARG A 46 -0.36 -20.82 -14.26
N ASP A 47 -1.39 -19.99 -14.41
CA ASP A 47 -1.68 -19.29 -15.67
C ASP A 47 -0.56 -18.30 -16.06
N VAL A 48 0.16 -17.71 -15.10
CA VAL A 48 1.34 -16.86 -15.37
C VAL A 48 2.51 -17.74 -15.83
N PHE A 49 2.77 -18.84 -15.11
CA PHE A 49 3.87 -19.75 -15.43
C PHE A 49 3.69 -20.43 -16.78
N SER A 50 2.46 -20.72 -17.21
CA SER A 50 2.18 -21.29 -18.53
C SER A 50 2.45 -20.31 -19.69
N THR A 51 2.76 -19.04 -19.42
CA THR A 51 3.20 -18.09 -20.45
C THR A 51 4.70 -18.16 -20.73
N TYR A 52 5.46 -18.85 -19.89
CA TYR A 52 6.90 -19.08 -20.05
C TYR A 52 7.15 -20.49 -20.60
N GLU A 53 8.30 -20.67 -21.25
CA GLU A 53 8.76 -22.00 -21.62
C GLU A 53 9.11 -22.82 -20.37
N GLU A 54 8.73 -24.09 -20.38
CA GLU A 54 9.04 -24.99 -19.28
C GLU A 54 10.54 -25.28 -19.25
N SER A 55 11.11 -25.26 -18.06
CA SER A 55 12.52 -25.53 -17.79
C SER A 55 12.67 -26.47 -16.61
N ALA A 56 13.89 -26.95 -16.38
CA ALA A 56 14.20 -27.77 -15.20
C ALA A 56 13.86 -27.08 -13.86
N TYR A 57 13.77 -25.74 -13.83
CA TYR A 57 13.51 -24.96 -12.62
C TYR A 57 12.03 -24.59 -12.43
N THR A 58 11.19 -24.80 -13.44
CA THR A 58 9.82 -24.27 -13.47
C THR A 58 8.97 -24.84 -12.35
N ASN A 59 9.06 -26.15 -12.10
CA ASN A 59 8.27 -26.82 -11.07
C ASN A 59 8.73 -26.42 -9.66
N ASP A 60 10.04 -26.40 -9.42
CA ASP A 60 10.61 -26.04 -8.12
C ASP A 60 10.24 -24.60 -7.71
N LEU A 61 10.37 -23.66 -8.65
CA LEU A 61 10.02 -22.25 -8.41
C LEU A 61 8.51 -22.08 -8.19
N LEU A 62 7.68 -22.77 -8.98
CA LEU A 62 6.23 -22.73 -8.78
C LEU A 62 5.87 -23.28 -7.39
N ASP A 63 6.46 -24.40 -6.98
CA ASP A 63 6.21 -24.99 -5.68
C ASP A 63 6.69 -24.11 -4.52
N GLN A 64 7.80 -23.38 -4.67
CA GLN A 64 8.24 -22.34 -3.73
C GLN A 64 7.19 -21.25 -3.56
N LEU A 65 6.69 -20.69 -4.67
CA LEU A 65 5.67 -19.65 -4.62
C LEU A 65 4.35 -20.16 -4.03
N LEU A 66 3.95 -21.40 -4.33
CA LEU A 66 2.76 -22.00 -3.73
C LEU A 66 2.93 -22.27 -2.24
N ARG A 67 4.14 -22.60 -1.75
CA ARG A 67 4.44 -22.67 -0.31
C ARG A 67 4.30 -21.31 0.36
N CYS A 68 4.83 -20.25 -0.26
CA CYS A 68 4.69 -18.88 0.24
C CYS A 68 3.21 -18.48 0.30
N LEU A 69 2.45 -18.77 -0.77
CA LEU A 69 1.01 -18.49 -0.86
C LEU A 69 0.23 -19.13 0.30
N ARG A 70 0.50 -20.41 0.61
CA ARG A 70 -0.17 -21.14 1.72
C ARG A 70 0.08 -20.53 3.10
N LYS A 71 1.21 -19.87 3.30
CA LYS A 71 1.57 -19.22 4.57
C LYS A 71 1.01 -17.79 4.70
N SER A 72 0.36 -17.28 3.66
CA SER A 72 0.00 -15.86 3.53
C SER A 72 -1.48 -15.62 3.75
N GLN A 73 -1.83 -14.63 4.58
CA GLN A 73 -3.21 -14.19 4.77
C GLN A 73 -3.52 -12.95 3.93
N THR A 74 -2.51 -12.13 3.67
CA THR A 74 -2.63 -10.85 2.97
C THR A 74 -1.64 -10.75 1.80
N PHE A 75 -1.80 -9.73 0.95
CA PHE A 75 -0.84 -9.44 -0.11
C PHE A 75 0.56 -9.09 0.40
N THR A 76 0.65 -8.40 1.54
CA THR A 76 1.95 -8.06 2.13
C THR A 76 2.62 -9.30 2.68
N ASP A 77 1.87 -10.22 3.30
CA ASP A 77 2.43 -11.48 3.79
C ASP A 77 3.01 -12.31 2.64
N PHE A 78 2.30 -12.39 1.51
CA PHE A 78 2.78 -13.15 0.36
C PHE A 78 4.06 -12.57 -0.22
N PHE A 79 4.13 -11.24 -0.31
CA PHE A 79 5.35 -10.55 -0.72
C PHE A 79 6.50 -10.76 0.29
N GLU A 80 6.22 -10.66 1.59
CA GLU A 80 7.20 -10.87 2.66
C GLU A 80 7.77 -12.29 2.62
N TRP A 81 6.91 -13.32 2.46
CA TRP A 81 7.37 -14.70 2.34
C TRP A 81 8.24 -14.93 1.10
N ILE A 82 7.89 -14.34 -0.05
CA ILE A 82 8.73 -14.44 -1.25
C ILE A 82 10.09 -13.77 -1.01
N VAL A 83 10.10 -12.57 -0.44
CA VAL A 83 11.35 -11.83 -0.20
C VAL A 83 12.21 -12.55 0.85
N CYS A 84 11.61 -13.12 1.89
CA CYS A 84 12.34 -13.96 2.84
C CYS A 84 12.96 -15.19 2.15
N ASP A 85 12.20 -15.93 1.33
CA ASP A 85 12.73 -17.11 0.62
C ASP A 85 13.89 -16.75 -0.33
N LEU A 86 13.88 -15.53 -0.89
CA LEU A 86 14.93 -15.06 -1.80
C LEU A 86 16.19 -14.51 -1.09
N PHE A 87 16.06 -13.96 0.12
CA PHE A 87 17.11 -13.18 0.79
C PHE A 87 17.35 -13.61 2.25
N GLU A 88 16.90 -14.81 2.64
CA GLU A 88 17.07 -15.29 4.03
C GLU A 88 18.54 -15.41 4.44
N GLU A 89 19.43 -15.77 3.52
CA GLU A 89 20.86 -15.89 3.77
C GLU A 89 21.56 -14.54 3.97
N ASP A 90 20.96 -13.45 3.50
CA ASP A 90 21.54 -12.10 3.56
C ASP A 90 21.19 -11.34 4.84
N GLY A 91 20.33 -11.90 5.70
CA GLY A 91 19.90 -11.24 6.94
C GLY A 91 19.03 -10.00 6.71
N LEU A 92 18.27 -9.97 5.62
CA LEU A 92 17.39 -8.85 5.28
C LEU A 92 16.30 -8.63 6.35
N LEU A 93 16.24 -7.41 6.90
CA LEU A 93 15.17 -7.01 7.81
C LEU A 93 14.01 -6.37 7.03
N LEU A 94 12.83 -6.98 7.12
CA LEU A 94 11.60 -6.43 6.54
C LEU A 94 10.86 -5.55 7.56
N PHE A 95 10.53 -4.33 7.15
CA PHE A 95 9.74 -3.39 7.94
C PHE A 95 8.42 -3.07 7.23
N ASN A 96 7.33 -3.64 7.72
CA ASN A 96 5.99 -3.40 7.19
C ASN A 96 5.35 -2.18 7.88
N SER A 97 5.41 -1.01 7.24
CA SER A 97 4.75 0.23 7.72
C SER A 97 3.24 0.11 7.94
N GLY A 98 2.61 -0.91 7.36
CA GLY A 98 1.20 -1.23 7.55
C GLY A 98 0.91 -1.90 8.89
N ASP A 99 1.87 -2.63 9.43
CA ASP A 99 1.71 -3.51 10.60
C ASP A 99 1.16 -2.75 11.82
N LEU A 100 0.19 -3.36 12.50
CA LEU A 100 -0.42 -2.79 13.70
C LEU A 100 0.55 -2.78 14.89
N GLY A 101 1.49 -3.73 14.96
CA GLY A 101 2.55 -3.79 15.97
C GLY A 101 3.52 -2.60 15.90
N VAL A 102 3.63 -1.94 14.75
CA VAL A 102 4.47 -0.75 14.55
C VAL A 102 3.75 0.53 14.98
N LYS A 103 2.41 0.58 14.95
CA LYS A 103 1.64 1.81 15.21
C LYS A 103 1.90 2.45 16.59
N PRO A 104 2.13 1.68 17.69
CA PRO A 104 2.53 2.27 18.96
C PRO A 104 3.84 3.07 18.89
N LEU A 105 4.81 2.61 18.10
CA LEU A 105 6.12 3.27 17.93
C LEU A 105 5.99 4.58 17.16
N GLU A 106 5.04 4.67 16.22
CA GLU A 106 4.81 5.85 15.39
C GLU A 106 4.03 6.96 16.11
N ARG A 107 3.48 6.72 17.31
CA ARG A 107 2.58 7.66 18.00
C ARG A 107 3.21 9.03 18.22
N THR A 108 4.44 9.08 18.73
CA THR A 108 5.14 10.34 19.01
C THR A 108 5.43 11.10 17.71
N LEU A 109 5.79 10.38 16.65
CA LEU A 109 6.01 10.95 15.32
C LEU A 109 4.72 11.57 14.76
N PHE A 110 3.59 10.86 14.83
CA PHE A 110 2.31 11.39 14.37
C PHE A 110 1.87 12.64 15.15
N LYS A 111 2.05 12.64 16.48
CA LYS A 111 1.78 13.83 17.30
C LYS A 111 2.61 15.02 16.82
N HIS A 112 3.91 14.83 16.61
CA HIS A 112 4.80 15.87 16.12
C HIS A 112 4.38 16.40 14.73
N ILE A 113 3.97 15.52 13.81
CA ILE A 113 3.48 15.91 12.48
C ILE A 113 2.20 16.75 12.58
N VAL A 114 1.29 16.42 13.52
CA VAL A 114 0.05 17.19 13.73
C VAL A 114 0.36 18.57 14.30
N GLU A 115 1.26 18.66 15.29
CA GLU A 115 1.66 19.91 15.94
C GLU A 115 2.41 20.85 14.99
N THR A 116 3.27 20.30 14.13
CA THR A 116 4.07 21.06 13.17
C THR A 116 3.45 21.13 11.77
N ASN A 117 2.21 20.68 11.61
CA ASN A 117 1.57 20.49 10.30
C ASN A 117 1.57 21.75 9.42
N ASP A 118 1.38 22.93 10.03
CA ASP A 118 1.40 24.21 9.30
C ASP A 118 2.78 24.50 8.69
N ALA A 119 3.84 24.24 9.45
CA ALA A 119 5.21 24.42 8.98
C ALA A 119 5.55 23.41 7.88
N VAL A 120 5.12 22.15 8.04
CA VAL A 120 5.31 21.09 7.04
C VAL A 120 4.62 21.46 5.72
N THR A 121 3.35 21.88 5.76
CA THR A 121 2.60 22.25 4.55
C THR A 121 3.17 23.51 3.89
N ALA A 122 3.55 24.53 4.68
CA ALA A 122 4.21 25.72 4.14
C ALA A 122 5.52 25.34 3.41
N ARG A 123 6.36 24.53 4.06
CA ARG A 123 7.64 24.10 3.47
C ARG A 123 7.45 23.25 2.23
N PHE A 124 6.44 22.38 2.22
CA PHE A 124 6.08 21.59 1.05
C PHE A 124 5.72 22.51 -0.13
N ASN A 125 4.82 23.49 0.07
CA ASN A 125 4.38 24.42 -0.98
C ASN A 125 5.53 25.29 -1.51
N GLU A 126 6.39 25.80 -0.62
CA GLU A 126 7.61 26.52 -0.99
C GLU A 126 8.52 25.69 -1.90
N THR A 127 8.72 24.41 -1.55
CA THR A 127 9.57 23.49 -2.30
C THR A 127 8.99 23.21 -3.69
N GLN A 128 7.68 22.99 -3.78
CA GLN A 128 6.97 22.80 -5.06
C GLN A 128 7.10 24.05 -5.95
N ALA A 129 6.97 25.26 -5.37
CA ALA A 129 7.14 26.52 -6.10
C ALA A 129 8.58 26.74 -6.56
N ALA A 130 9.57 26.38 -5.75
CA ALA A 130 10.99 26.45 -6.12
C ALA A 130 11.31 25.50 -7.28
N MET A 131 10.81 24.26 -7.26
CA MET A 131 10.95 23.31 -8.36
C MET A 131 10.39 23.87 -9.67
N LYS A 132 9.17 24.45 -9.64
CA LYS A 132 8.56 25.08 -10.81
C LYS A 132 9.39 26.23 -11.36
N ARG A 133 9.92 27.10 -10.50
CA ARG A 133 10.80 28.22 -10.90
C ARG A 133 12.10 27.74 -11.54
N ALA A 134 12.61 26.59 -11.13
CA ALA A 134 13.78 25.95 -11.72
C ALA A 134 13.47 25.18 -13.02
N GLY A 135 12.23 25.21 -13.51
CA GLY A 135 11.82 24.54 -14.75
C GLY A 135 11.41 23.08 -14.59
N TYR A 136 11.33 22.56 -13.36
CA TYR A 136 10.89 21.20 -13.10
C TYR A 136 9.37 21.11 -12.91
N GLN A 137 8.79 19.96 -13.27
CA GLN A 137 7.39 19.66 -12.99
C GLN A 137 7.28 18.87 -11.68
N PRO A 138 6.61 19.41 -10.65
CA PRO A 138 6.41 18.66 -9.43
C PRO A 138 5.43 17.49 -9.63
N ILE A 139 5.74 16.35 -9.03
CA ILE A 139 4.98 15.10 -9.17
C ILE A 139 4.05 14.80 -7.98
N ILE A 140 4.20 15.53 -6.88
CA ILE A 140 3.40 15.33 -5.67
C ILE A 140 2.20 16.27 -5.75
N GLU A 141 1.04 15.69 -6.03
CA GLU A 141 -0.24 16.39 -5.99
C GLU A 141 -0.75 16.44 -4.54
N ALA A 142 -0.58 17.57 -3.87
CA ALA A 142 -1.23 17.86 -2.61
C ALA A 142 -2.10 19.11 -2.76
N GLY A 143 -3.34 19.04 -2.28
CA GLY A 143 -4.21 20.22 -2.17
C GLY A 143 -3.77 21.13 -1.01
N ASP A 144 -4.10 22.41 -1.11
CA ASP A 144 -3.66 23.46 -0.16
C ASP A 144 -4.02 23.18 1.31
N ASN A 145 -5.08 22.40 1.53
CA ASN A 145 -5.59 22.05 2.86
C ASN A 145 -5.25 20.62 3.30
N GLN A 146 -4.35 19.91 2.60
CA GLN A 146 -4.01 18.54 3.01
C GLN A 146 -3.13 18.52 4.26
N ALA A 147 -3.49 17.67 5.21
CA ALA A 147 -2.69 17.45 6.42
C ALA A 147 -1.55 16.45 6.21
N ASN A 148 -1.41 15.87 5.01
CA ASN A 148 -0.45 14.80 4.69
C ASN A 148 -0.58 13.56 5.59
N LEU A 149 -1.76 13.34 6.16
CA LEU A 149 -2.08 12.23 7.03
C LEU A 149 -3.33 11.52 6.53
N PHE A 150 -3.46 10.25 6.94
CA PHE A 150 -4.62 9.44 6.63
C PHE A 150 -5.23 8.87 7.90
N TYR A 151 -6.55 8.74 7.90
CA TYR A 151 -7.30 8.08 8.95
C TYR A 151 -7.86 6.76 8.40
N GLU A 152 -7.61 5.65 9.11
CA GLU A 152 -8.20 4.35 8.79
C GLU A 152 -9.45 4.14 9.65
N TYR A 153 -10.61 3.92 9.01
CA TYR A 153 -11.89 3.61 9.67
C TYR A 153 -12.70 2.64 8.82
N ASP A 154 -13.28 1.61 9.45
CA ASP A 154 -14.02 0.54 8.75
C ASP A 154 -13.26 -0.03 7.53
N GLU A 155 -11.95 -0.24 7.71
CA GLU A 155 -11.02 -0.75 6.68
C GLU A 155 -10.84 0.15 5.46
N GLU A 156 -11.40 1.35 5.48
CA GLU A 156 -11.20 2.38 4.47
C GLU A 156 -10.16 3.40 4.95
N ARG A 157 -9.35 3.85 4.00
CA ARG A 157 -8.38 4.92 4.20
C ARG A 157 -8.95 6.24 3.72
N PHE A 158 -9.00 7.22 4.60
CA PHE A 158 -9.49 8.57 4.32
C PHE A 158 -8.38 9.59 4.44
N LEU A 159 -8.39 10.60 3.58
CA LEU A 159 -7.47 11.72 3.65
C LEU A 159 -7.86 12.65 4.80
N ILE A 160 -6.90 13.13 5.57
CA ILE A 160 -7.11 14.19 6.56
C ILE A 160 -6.80 15.53 5.90
N GLU A 161 -7.73 16.46 6.00
CA GLU A 161 -7.56 17.85 5.61
C GLU A 161 -7.60 18.75 6.85
N LYS A 162 -7.05 19.96 6.72
CA LYS A 162 -6.95 20.96 7.76
C LYS A 162 -7.66 22.23 7.32
N LYS A 163 -8.61 22.68 8.14
CA LYS A 163 -9.21 24.02 8.09
C LYS A 163 -9.02 24.63 9.46
N ARG A 164 -7.99 25.47 9.60
CA ARG A 164 -7.52 25.98 10.90
C ARG A 164 -8.69 26.46 11.77
N PRO A 165 -8.71 26.12 13.08
CA PRO A 165 -7.72 25.32 13.82
C PRO A 165 -7.94 23.80 13.75
N VAL A 166 -8.82 23.30 12.87
CA VAL A 166 -9.40 21.96 13.00
C VAL A 166 -8.96 21.04 11.86
N PHE A 167 -8.71 19.77 12.20
CA PHE A 167 -8.55 18.68 11.23
C PHE A 167 -9.89 18.00 10.95
N TYR A 168 -10.10 17.59 9.72
CA TYR A 168 -11.30 16.86 9.32
C TYR A 168 -10.95 15.76 8.33
N ILE A 169 -11.71 14.68 8.41
CA ILE A 169 -11.59 13.59 7.46
C ILE A 169 -12.32 14.03 6.20
N ARG A 170 -11.63 14.04 5.05
CA ARG A 170 -12.25 14.28 3.75
C ARG A 170 -13.02 13.02 3.36
N SER A 171 -14.27 12.97 3.80
CA SER A 171 -15.26 12.02 3.34
C SER A 171 -16.32 12.78 2.55
N GLY A 172 -16.97 12.11 1.60
CA GLY A 172 -18.29 12.56 1.16
C GLY A 172 -19.38 12.32 2.23
N ALA A 173 -19.02 12.01 3.48
CA ALA A 173 -19.93 11.57 4.54
C ALA A 173 -19.40 11.94 5.94
N TYR A 174 -19.97 13.01 6.49
CA TYR A 174 -19.73 13.56 7.83
C TYR A 174 -19.36 12.52 8.90
N VAL A 175 -18.22 12.68 9.59
CA VAL A 175 -17.93 11.95 10.83
C VAL A 175 -18.08 12.93 12.00
N ASP A 176 -19.07 12.68 12.86
CA ASP A 176 -19.36 13.48 14.04
C ASP A 176 -18.15 13.53 14.99
N LYS A 177 -17.67 14.76 15.23
CA LYS A 177 -16.43 15.08 15.95
C LYS A 177 -16.49 14.84 17.46
N ARG A 178 -17.61 14.36 18.01
CA ARG A 178 -17.73 14.10 19.46
C ARG A 178 -17.30 12.70 19.91
N ARG A 179 -17.11 11.74 18.99
CA ARG A 179 -16.72 10.36 19.34
C ARG A 179 -15.28 9.96 19.02
N ALA A 180 -14.61 10.64 18.07
CA ALA A 180 -13.27 10.25 17.63
C ALA A 180 -12.13 10.69 18.57
N PHE A 181 -12.39 11.63 19.49
CA PHE A 181 -11.40 12.15 20.45
C PHE A 181 -11.77 11.89 21.91
N ALA A 182 -12.87 11.20 22.17
CA ALA A 182 -13.25 10.74 23.51
C ALA A 182 -12.72 9.31 23.68
N GLY A 183 -11.42 9.18 23.90
CA GLY A 183 -10.85 7.98 24.50
C GLY A 183 -11.20 7.96 25.99
N ASN A 184 -11.84 6.87 26.43
CA ASN A 184 -11.49 6.26 27.71
C ASN A 184 -10.23 5.41 27.48
#